data_AF-A0A7S3RM11-F1
#
_entry.id   AF-A0A7S3RM11-F1
#
_cell.length_a   1.000
_cell.length_b   1.000
_cell.length_c   1.000
_cell.angle_alpha   90.00
_cell.angle_beta   90.00
_cell.angle_gamma   90.00
#
_symmetry.space_group_name_H-M   'P 1'
#
loop_
_entity.id
_entity.type
_entity.pdbx_description
1 polymer ?
#
loop_
_entity_poly.entity_id
_entity_poly.type
_entity_poly.pdbx_seq_one_letter_code
_entity_poly.pdbx_strand_id
1 'polypeptide(L)'
;AHMIAALVRQGLPRPWLPVVVEAAGGQAADVGRLKAFVGRYADVIQREGGTAVPQLALQHPDEGIVFEKLRAVSTQRLLKWRNKPQADPCIATFAHENSVVAIAVSATCLVGGAGKTLYVYDTATDELRGKMEGTSDVNSVAVFEAEGAGRIVAGYDDGTIKVWDAGTLELKSEKTNAHSGDINSVAFSPDGTK
;
A
#
# COMPACT_ATOMS: atom_id res chain seq x y z
N ALA A 1 20.70 12.90 -18.52
CA ALA A 1 21.67 12.75 -17.40
C ALA A 1 21.27 13.53 -16.14
N HIS A 2 21.20 14.86 -16.17
CA HIS A 2 20.92 15.70 -14.97
C HIS A 2 19.57 15.39 -14.29
N MET A 3 18.52 15.13 -15.06
CA MET A 3 17.19 14.82 -14.53
C MET A 3 17.14 13.46 -13.82
N ILE A 4 17.75 12.43 -14.41
CA ILE A 4 17.84 11.09 -13.82
C ILE A 4 18.58 11.17 -12.47
N ALA A 5 19.70 11.89 -12.42
CA ALA A 5 20.44 12.12 -11.18
C ALA A 5 19.63 12.91 -10.13
N ALA A 6 18.83 13.89 -10.55
CA ALA A 6 17.95 14.65 -9.66
C ALA A 6 16.81 13.79 -9.09
N LEU A 7 16.20 12.92 -9.90
CA LEU A 7 15.12 12.04 -9.48
C LEU A 7 15.61 10.88 -8.61
N VAL A 8 16.79 10.32 -8.92
CA VAL A 8 17.46 9.34 -8.03
C VAL A 8 17.80 9.97 -6.68
N ARG A 9 18.26 11.23 -6.65
CA ARG A 9 18.47 11.96 -5.39
C ARG A 9 17.19 12.22 -4.60
N GLN A 10 16.03 12.22 -5.26
CA GLN A 10 14.71 12.35 -4.64
C GLN A 10 14.15 10.99 -4.18
N GLY A 11 14.96 9.91 -4.22
CA GLY A 11 14.55 8.59 -3.72
C GLY A 11 13.85 7.71 -4.74
N LEU A 12 13.87 8.07 -6.04
CA LEU A 12 13.24 7.25 -7.07
C LEU A 12 14.01 5.92 -7.25
N PRO A 13 13.37 4.75 -7.07
CA PRO A 13 14.06 3.48 -7.02
C PRO A 13 14.55 3.03 -8.39
N ARG A 14 15.61 2.21 -8.41
CA ARG A 14 16.28 1.77 -9.65
C ARG A 14 15.35 1.13 -10.70
N PRO A 15 14.31 0.35 -10.35
CA PRO A 15 13.35 -0.18 -11.32
C PRO A 15 12.62 0.90 -12.15
N TRP A 16 12.62 2.15 -11.69
CA TRP A 16 11.96 3.27 -12.36
C TRP A 16 12.87 4.02 -13.35
N LEU A 17 14.18 3.75 -13.33
CA LEU A 17 15.13 4.38 -14.22
C LEU A 17 14.78 4.25 -15.71
N PRO A 18 14.28 3.11 -16.22
CA PRO A 18 13.89 2.99 -17.63
C PRO A 18 12.75 3.96 -18.02
N VAL A 19 11.72 4.10 -17.18
CA VAL A 19 10.59 5.00 -17.43
C VAL A 19 11.05 6.47 -17.39
N VAL A 20 11.95 6.82 -16.46
CA VAL A 20 12.52 8.16 -16.36
C VAL A 20 13.38 8.48 -17.58
N VAL A 21 14.21 7.55 -18.03
CA VAL A 21 15.09 7.71 -19.21
C VAL A 21 14.25 7.92 -20.46
N GLU A 22 13.18 7.14 -20.62
CA GLU A 22 12.29 7.25 -21.77
C GLU A 22 11.48 8.56 -21.73
N ALA A 23 10.93 8.94 -20.57
CA ALA A 23 10.28 10.25 -20.39
C ALA A 23 11.25 11.42 -20.64
N ALA A 24 12.53 11.27 -20.31
CA ALA A 24 13.58 12.25 -20.59
C ALA A 24 13.89 12.37 -22.09
N GLY A 25 13.72 11.28 -22.85
CA GLY A 25 13.88 11.23 -24.30
C GLY A 25 12.60 11.59 -25.06
N GLY A 26 11.47 11.71 -24.38
CA GLY A 26 10.17 12.10 -24.91
C GLY A 26 9.96 13.60 -25.00
N GLN A 27 8.71 14.06 -24.99
CA GLN A 27 8.38 15.48 -25.11
C GLN A 27 8.68 16.24 -23.81
N ALA A 28 8.97 17.55 -23.92
CA ALA A 28 9.20 18.41 -22.75
C ALA A 28 8.02 18.42 -21.75
N ALA A 29 6.79 18.20 -22.25
CA ALA A 29 5.59 18.07 -21.42
C ALA A 29 5.64 16.83 -20.49
N ASP A 30 6.18 15.71 -20.97
CA ASP A 30 6.29 14.46 -20.19
C ASP A 30 7.30 14.60 -19.05
N VAL A 31 8.40 15.32 -19.32
CA VAL A 31 9.37 15.71 -18.29
C VAL A 31 8.75 16.61 -17.23
N GLY A 32 7.89 17.55 -17.64
CA GLY A 32 7.15 18.42 -16.72
C GLY A 32 6.19 17.64 -15.82
N ARG A 33 5.40 16.74 -16.39
CA ARG A 33 4.46 15.86 -15.66
C ARG A 33 5.17 15.00 -14.63
N LEU A 34 6.26 14.34 -15.02
CA LEU A 34 7.03 13.49 -14.12
C LEU A 34 7.63 14.28 -12.95
N LYS A 35 8.16 15.48 -13.20
CA LYS A 35 8.68 16.36 -12.14
C LYS A 35 7.58 16.80 -11.17
N ALA A 36 6.42 17.19 -11.68
CA ALA A 36 5.29 17.61 -10.86
C ALA A 36 4.78 16.46 -9.97
N PHE A 37 4.68 15.25 -10.54
CA PHE A 37 4.29 14.05 -9.82
C PHE A 37 5.27 13.69 -8.69
N VAL A 38 6.58 13.62 -9.00
CA VAL A 38 7.61 13.32 -8.00
C VAL A 38 7.68 14.40 -6.93
N GLY A 39 7.52 15.67 -7.30
CA GLY A 39 7.47 16.78 -6.34
C GLY A 39 6.26 16.73 -5.42
N ARG A 40 5.08 16.36 -5.94
CA ARG A 40 3.84 16.24 -5.16
C ARG A 40 3.92 15.16 -4.09
N TYR A 41 4.50 14.01 -4.43
CA TYR A 41 4.55 12.83 -3.55
C TYR A 41 5.97 12.57 -3.01
N ALA A 42 6.82 13.60 -2.94
CA ALA A 42 8.23 13.43 -2.60
C ALA A 42 8.43 12.80 -1.22
N ASP A 43 7.61 13.19 -0.25
CA ASP A 43 7.60 12.65 1.10
C ASP A 43 7.24 11.16 1.13
N VAL A 44 6.16 10.76 0.46
CA VAL A 44 5.72 9.35 0.38
C VAL A 44 6.74 8.51 -0.37
N ILE A 45 7.27 9.02 -1.49
CA ILE A 45 8.27 8.32 -2.31
C ILE A 45 9.56 8.11 -1.51
N GLN A 46 10.02 9.13 -0.78
CA GLN A 46 11.22 9.04 0.06
C GLN A 46 11.02 8.09 1.23
N ARG A 47 9.87 8.15 1.91
CA ARG A 47 9.54 7.27 3.04
C ARG A 47 9.47 5.80 2.62
N GLU A 48 8.89 5.51 1.46
CA GLU A 48 8.59 4.15 1.00
C GLU A 48 9.60 3.59 -0.01
N GLY A 49 10.72 4.28 -0.23
CA GLY A 49 11.74 3.89 -1.21
C GLY A 49 11.18 3.72 -2.63
N GLY A 50 10.13 4.48 -2.96
CA GLY A 50 9.37 4.42 -4.20
C GLY A 50 8.61 3.12 -4.50
N THR A 51 8.36 2.28 -3.49
CA THR A 51 7.43 1.15 -3.64
C THR A 51 5.97 1.59 -3.77
N ALA A 52 5.63 2.80 -3.31
CA ALA A 52 4.30 3.39 -3.44
C ALA A 52 4.01 3.95 -4.85
N VAL A 53 5.00 4.07 -5.72
CA VAL A 53 4.83 4.80 -6.98
C VAL A 53 3.84 4.13 -7.96
N PRO A 54 3.79 2.79 -8.12
CA PRO A 54 2.74 2.15 -8.91
C PRO A 54 1.33 2.50 -8.42
N GLN A 55 1.11 2.53 -7.09
CA GLN A 55 -0.16 2.93 -6.50
C GLN A 55 -0.47 4.41 -6.78
N LEU A 56 0.49 5.30 -6.51
CA LEU A 56 0.31 6.74 -6.74
C LEU A 56 0.00 7.02 -8.22
N ALA A 57 0.61 6.29 -9.14
CA ALA A 57 0.32 6.39 -10.55
C ALA A 57 -1.07 5.87 -10.94
N LEU A 58 -1.54 4.78 -10.30
CA LEU A 58 -2.90 4.27 -10.49
C LEU A 58 -3.96 5.26 -10.01
N GLN A 59 -3.67 6.02 -8.96
CA GLN A 59 -4.55 7.03 -8.38
C GLN A 59 -4.42 8.41 -9.04
N HIS A 60 -3.39 8.63 -9.85
CA HIS A 60 -3.17 9.92 -10.51
C HIS A 60 -4.17 10.12 -11.67
N PRO A 61 -4.77 11.30 -11.85
CA PRO A 61 -5.78 11.54 -12.89
C PRO A 61 -5.20 11.73 -14.30
N ASP A 62 -3.88 11.91 -14.45
CA ASP A 62 -3.24 12.16 -15.73
C ASP A 62 -3.10 10.86 -16.55
N GLU A 63 -3.57 10.88 -17.80
CA GLU A 63 -3.58 9.75 -18.74
C GLU A 63 -2.41 9.80 -19.75
N GLY A 64 -1.43 10.69 -19.55
CA GLY A 64 -0.26 10.79 -20.41
C GLY A 64 0.58 9.50 -20.44
N ILE A 65 1.41 9.35 -21.48
CA ILE A 65 2.19 8.13 -21.76
C ILE A 65 3.08 7.68 -20.59
N VAL A 66 3.56 8.63 -19.78
CA VAL A 66 4.29 8.33 -18.54
C VAL A 66 3.40 7.49 -17.63
N PHE A 67 2.20 7.97 -17.29
CA PHE A 67 1.28 7.31 -16.38
C PHE A 67 0.69 6.02 -16.96
N GLU A 68 0.46 5.94 -18.27
CA GLU A 68 0.08 4.68 -18.93
C GLU A 68 1.11 3.59 -18.64
N LYS A 69 2.41 3.89 -18.84
CA LYS A 69 3.52 2.97 -18.55
C LYS A 69 3.65 2.67 -17.06
N LEU A 70 3.44 3.66 -16.19
CA LEU A 70 3.48 3.43 -14.74
C LEU A 70 2.40 2.45 -14.29
N ARG A 71 1.19 2.57 -14.85
CA ARG A 71 0.06 1.67 -14.56
C ARG A 71 0.22 0.29 -15.21
N ALA A 72 1.00 0.19 -16.27
CA ALA A 72 1.31 -1.07 -16.96
C ALA A 72 2.28 -1.97 -16.17
N VAL A 73 2.93 -1.46 -15.12
CA VAL A 73 3.69 -2.28 -14.18
C VAL A 73 2.72 -3.25 -13.51
N SER A 74 2.86 -4.54 -13.85
CA SER A 74 2.05 -5.62 -13.30
C SER A 74 2.21 -5.63 -11.78
N THR A 75 1.11 -5.29 -11.09
CA THR A 75 1.00 -5.26 -9.64
C THR A 75 -0.27 -5.99 -9.27
N GLN A 76 -0.25 -6.69 -8.14
CA GLN A 76 -1.47 -7.24 -7.58
C GLN A 76 -2.27 -6.09 -6.98
N ARG A 77 -3.59 -6.12 -7.14
CA ARG A 77 -4.45 -4.97 -6.87
C ARG A 77 -5.52 -5.29 -5.85
N LEU A 78 -5.68 -4.40 -4.88
CA LEU A 78 -6.87 -4.30 -4.05
C LEU A 78 -7.71 -3.14 -4.60
N LEU A 79 -9.01 -3.35 -4.77
CA LEU A 79 -9.93 -2.36 -5.30
C LEU A 79 -10.90 -1.89 -4.21
N LYS A 80 -11.14 -0.58 -4.14
CA LYS A 80 -12.18 0.01 -3.29
C LYS A 80 -13.33 0.44 -4.18
N TRP A 81 -14.50 -0.14 -3.93
CA TRP A 81 -15.72 0.17 -4.68
C TRP A 81 -16.67 1.01 -3.84
N ARG A 82 -17.30 1.99 -4.50
CA ARG A 82 -18.41 2.75 -3.92
C ARG A 82 -19.68 1.94 -4.06
N ASN A 83 -20.36 1.72 -2.94
CA ASN A 83 -21.67 1.07 -2.92
C ASN A 83 -22.79 2.05 -3.32
N LYS A 84 -22.78 2.53 -4.57
CA LYS A 84 -23.84 3.37 -5.17
C LYS A 84 -23.99 3.04 -6.67
N PRO A 85 -25.21 3.15 -7.24
CA PRO A 85 -25.42 2.94 -8.67
C PRO A 85 -24.78 4.08 -9.47
N GLN A 86 -23.62 3.84 -10.08
CA GLN A 86 -22.91 4.76 -10.98
C GLN A 86 -22.13 3.95 -12.04
N ALA A 87 -21.79 4.60 -13.16
CA ALA A 87 -21.16 3.97 -14.34
C ALA A 87 -19.79 3.34 -14.05
N ASP A 88 -18.98 3.91 -13.15
CA ASP A 88 -17.77 3.27 -12.61
C ASP A 88 -17.84 3.26 -11.08
N PRO A 89 -18.03 2.08 -10.46
CA PRO A 89 -18.06 1.96 -9.01
C PRO A 89 -16.66 1.95 -8.39
N CYS A 90 -15.58 1.79 -9.17
CA CYS A 90 -14.22 1.76 -8.66
C CYS A 90 -13.75 3.18 -8.30
N ILE A 91 -13.39 3.39 -7.04
CA ILE A 91 -12.97 4.71 -6.55
C ILE A 91 -11.51 4.78 -6.12
N ALA A 92 -10.87 3.64 -5.84
CA ALA A 92 -9.43 3.57 -5.63
C ALA A 92 -8.87 2.17 -5.97
N THR A 93 -7.61 2.15 -6.39
CA THR A 93 -6.82 0.94 -6.63
C THR A 93 -5.52 1.02 -5.85
N PHE A 94 -5.19 -0.05 -5.13
CA PHE A 94 -4.00 -0.14 -4.27
C PHE A 94 -3.07 -1.25 -4.77
N ALA A 95 -1.81 -0.92 -4.98
CA ALA A 95 -0.82 -1.84 -5.53
C ALA A 95 -0.10 -2.63 -4.43
N HIS A 96 0.07 -3.93 -4.67
CA HIS A 96 0.73 -4.88 -3.79
C HIS A 96 1.76 -5.70 -4.58
N GLU A 97 2.85 -6.10 -3.92
CA GLU A 97 3.93 -6.88 -4.54
C GLU A 97 3.55 -8.36 -4.73
N ASN A 98 2.65 -8.89 -3.90
CA ASN A 98 2.15 -10.26 -3.94
C ASN A 98 0.63 -10.30 -3.98
N SER A 99 0.05 -11.50 -4.21
CA SER A 99 -1.40 -11.67 -4.21
C SER A 99 -1.99 -11.18 -2.89
N VAL A 100 -3.05 -10.39 -2.97
CA VAL A 100 -3.78 -9.95 -1.78
C VAL A 100 -4.68 -11.10 -1.34
N VAL A 101 -4.40 -11.66 -0.18
CA VAL A 101 -5.11 -12.85 0.35
C VAL A 101 -6.01 -12.52 1.54
N ALA A 102 -5.77 -11.38 2.19
CA ALA A 102 -6.55 -10.94 3.34
C ALA A 102 -6.79 -9.43 3.28
N ILE A 103 -7.96 -9.00 3.74
CA ILE A 103 -8.37 -7.59 3.76
C ILE A 103 -9.11 -7.27 5.05
N ALA A 104 -8.83 -6.12 5.64
CA ALA A 104 -9.61 -5.58 6.75
C ALA A 104 -9.83 -4.08 6.55
N VAL A 105 -10.97 -3.56 6.98
CA VAL A 105 -11.34 -2.15 6.82
C VAL A 105 -11.98 -1.61 8.09
N SER A 106 -11.60 -0.40 8.47
CA SER A 106 -12.20 0.40 9.54
C SER A 106 -12.62 1.76 9.00
N ALA A 107 -13.00 2.67 9.92
CA ALA A 107 -13.36 4.04 9.56
C ALA A 107 -12.18 4.85 9.01
N THR A 108 -10.94 4.57 9.44
CA THR A 108 -9.76 5.34 9.01
C THR A 108 -8.71 4.51 8.29
N CYS A 109 -8.78 3.18 8.36
CA CYS A 109 -7.73 2.28 7.91
C CYS A 109 -8.26 1.20 6.96
N LEU A 110 -7.51 0.95 5.89
CA LEU A 110 -7.69 -0.21 5.02
C LEU A 110 -6.40 -1.02 5.04
N VAL A 111 -6.48 -2.30 5.36
CA VAL A 111 -5.32 -3.19 5.46
C VAL A 111 -5.41 -4.28 4.40
N GLY A 112 -4.37 -4.41 3.58
CA GLY A 112 -4.21 -5.49 2.60
C GLY A 112 -3.04 -6.39 2.97
N GLY A 113 -3.30 -7.69 3.11
CA GLY A 113 -2.26 -8.70 3.36
C GLY A 113 -1.79 -9.35 2.06
N ALA A 114 -0.49 -9.27 1.77
CA ALA A 114 0.12 -9.80 0.56
C ALA A 114 1.51 -10.38 0.82
N GLY A 115 1.66 -11.70 0.64
CA GLY A 115 2.87 -12.42 1.05
C GLY A 115 3.14 -12.18 2.53
N LYS A 116 4.37 -11.80 2.89
CA LYS A 116 4.76 -11.53 4.28
C LYS A 116 4.43 -10.12 4.78
N THR A 117 3.74 -9.32 3.99
CA THR A 117 3.59 -7.88 4.26
C THR A 117 2.13 -7.50 4.40
N LEU A 118 1.84 -6.69 5.41
CA LEU A 118 0.60 -5.94 5.54
C LEU A 118 0.82 -4.52 5.04
N TYR A 119 -0.05 -4.08 4.14
CA TYR A 119 -0.09 -2.72 3.61
C TYR A 119 -1.22 -1.98 4.30
N VAL A 120 -0.93 -0.82 4.87
CA VAL A 120 -1.91 -0.01 5.62
C VAL A 120 -2.15 1.28 4.86
N TYR A 121 -3.40 1.53 4.47
CA TYR A 121 -3.83 2.70 3.73
C TYR A 121 -4.75 3.58 4.58
N ASP A 122 -4.64 4.89 4.40
CA ASP A 122 -5.61 5.84 4.91
C ASP A 122 -6.87 5.79 4.04
N THR A 123 -8.04 5.61 4.63
CA THR A 123 -9.30 5.48 3.86
C THR A 123 -9.86 6.81 3.34
N ALA A 124 -9.40 7.94 3.88
CA ALA A 124 -9.82 9.28 3.46
C ALA A 124 -8.93 9.82 2.34
N THR A 125 -7.61 9.57 2.40
CA THR A 125 -6.66 10.02 1.36
C THR A 125 -6.31 8.95 0.34
N ASP A 126 -6.61 7.68 0.62
CA ASP A 126 -6.20 6.50 -0.16
C ASP A 126 -4.67 6.33 -0.31
N GLU A 127 -3.90 7.03 0.55
CA GLU A 127 -2.45 6.97 0.57
C GLU A 127 -1.95 5.79 1.42
N LEU A 128 -0.81 5.19 1.03
CA LEU A 128 -0.10 4.23 1.87
C LEU A 128 0.38 4.96 3.13
N ARG A 129 -0.02 4.49 4.31
CA ARG A 129 0.47 4.98 5.62
C ARG A 129 1.76 4.27 6.02
N GLY A 130 1.86 2.98 5.72
CA GLY A 130 3.06 2.20 5.96
C GLY A 130 2.88 0.71 5.68
N LYS A 131 3.97 -0.03 5.87
CA LYS A 131 4.04 -1.48 5.72
C LYS A 131 4.46 -2.13 7.03
N MET A 132 3.90 -3.30 7.33
CA MET A 132 4.29 -4.11 8.48
C MET A 132 4.72 -5.48 7.99
N GLU A 133 5.93 -5.90 8.39
CA GLU A 133 6.50 -7.17 7.95
C GLU A 133 6.28 -8.29 8.98
N GLY A 134 5.86 -9.44 8.48
CA GLY A 134 5.75 -10.70 9.21
C GLY A 134 6.95 -11.62 8.96
N THR A 135 6.93 -12.76 9.67
CA THR A 135 7.95 -13.81 9.58
C THR A 135 7.65 -14.82 8.47
N SER A 136 6.37 -15.04 8.17
CA SER A 136 5.85 -15.89 7.09
C SER A 136 4.69 -15.20 6.37
N ASP A 137 4.03 -15.89 5.44
CA ASP A 137 2.96 -15.30 4.66
C ASP A 137 1.72 -15.04 5.53
N VAL A 138 1.07 -13.91 5.28
CA VAL A 138 -0.19 -13.51 5.93
C VAL A 138 -1.33 -14.35 5.37
N ASN A 139 -2.16 -14.90 6.25
CA ASN A 139 -3.39 -15.59 5.87
C ASN A 139 -4.65 -14.83 6.25
N SER A 140 -4.60 -14.06 7.33
CA SER A 140 -5.77 -13.36 7.85
C SER A 140 -5.38 -12.06 8.52
N VAL A 141 -6.26 -11.07 8.42
CA VAL A 141 -6.10 -9.76 9.06
C VAL A 141 -7.44 -9.24 9.56
N ALA A 142 -7.43 -8.57 10.71
CA ALA A 142 -8.55 -7.80 11.22
C ALA A 142 -8.06 -6.44 11.74
N VAL A 143 -8.93 -5.44 11.67
CA VAL A 143 -8.68 -4.11 12.21
C VAL A 143 -9.82 -3.71 13.14
N PHE A 144 -9.47 -3.13 14.28
CA PHE A 144 -10.41 -2.55 15.24
C PHE A 144 -9.99 -1.12 15.52
N GLU A 145 -10.97 -0.21 15.55
CA GLU A 145 -10.79 1.18 15.95
C GLU A 145 -11.96 1.61 16.83
N ALA A 146 -11.64 2.24 17.96
CA ALA A 146 -12.56 2.92 18.86
C ALA A 146 -11.92 4.22 19.35
N GLU A 147 -12.67 5.08 20.03
CA GLU A 147 -12.17 6.38 20.46
C GLU A 147 -10.90 6.26 21.31
N GLY A 148 -9.77 6.67 20.73
CA GLY A 148 -8.45 6.66 21.36
C GLY A 148 -7.67 5.34 21.27
N ALA A 149 -8.19 4.29 20.62
CA ALA A 149 -7.50 3.01 20.51
C ALA A 149 -7.77 2.31 19.17
N GLY A 150 -6.69 1.89 18.51
CA GLY A 150 -6.77 1.08 17.30
C GLY A 150 -5.80 -0.10 17.33
N ARG A 151 -6.24 -1.24 16.83
CA ARG A 151 -5.43 -2.46 16.74
C ARG A 151 -5.59 -3.09 15.37
N ILE A 152 -4.46 -3.55 14.84
CA ILE A 152 -4.43 -4.45 13.68
C ILE A 152 -3.91 -5.78 14.20
N VAL A 153 -4.57 -6.88 13.85
CA VAL A 153 -4.11 -8.24 14.14
C VAL A 153 -3.98 -9.00 12.84
N ALA A 154 -2.91 -9.80 12.73
CA ALA A 154 -2.74 -10.71 11.62
C ALA A 154 -2.32 -12.10 12.09
N GLY A 155 -2.85 -13.09 11.38
CA GLY A 155 -2.49 -14.49 11.47
C GLY A 155 -1.64 -14.91 10.28
N TYR A 156 -0.61 -15.71 10.57
CA TYR A 156 0.41 -16.12 9.62
C TYR A 156 0.42 -17.65 9.38
N ASP A 157 1.08 -18.09 8.31
CA ASP A 157 1.32 -19.51 7.97
C ASP A 157 2.04 -20.26 9.09
N ASP A 158 3.06 -19.65 9.70
CA ASP A 158 3.87 -20.28 10.74
C ASP A 158 3.19 -20.39 12.13
N GLY A 159 1.88 -20.10 12.20
CA GLY A 159 1.12 -20.14 13.45
C GLY A 159 1.41 -18.95 14.38
N THR A 160 2.09 -17.90 13.90
CA THR A 160 2.32 -16.66 14.64
C THR A 160 1.10 -15.73 14.56
N ILE A 161 0.78 -15.07 15.67
CA ILE A 161 -0.12 -13.92 15.70
C ILE A 161 0.70 -12.68 16.03
N LYS A 162 0.54 -11.61 15.25
CA LYS A 162 1.08 -10.28 15.57
C LYS A 162 -0.03 -9.27 15.71
N VAL A 163 0.16 -8.32 16.62
CA VAL A 163 -0.76 -7.23 16.91
C VAL A 163 0.00 -5.91 16.88
N TRP A 164 -0.49 -4.95 16.12
CA TRP A 164 0.06 -3.59 16.02
C TRP A 164 -0.93 -2.56 16.50
N ASP A 165 -0.41 -1.38 16.85
CA ASP A 165 -1.22 -0.19 17.00
C ASP A 165 -1.63 0.35 15.62
N ALA A 166 -2.92 0.59 15.41
CA ALA A 166 -3.41 1.07 14.11
C ALA A 166 -3.03 2.54 13.84
N GLY A 167 -2.72 3.32 14.89
CA GLY A 167 -2.31 4.72 14.78
C GLY A 167 -0.83 4.84 14.44
N THR A 168 0.04 4.20 15.24
CA THR A 168 1.49 4.31 15.10
C THR A 168 2.12 3.24 14.21
N LEU A 169 1.40 2.16 13.90
CA LEU A 169 1.90 0.96 13.20
C LEU A 169 3.02 0.23 13.96
N GLU A 170 3.22 0.54 15.24
CA GLU A 170 4.19 -0.14 16.08
C GLU A 170 3.67 -1.51 16.52
N LEU A 171 4.55 -2.51 16.50
CA LEU A 171 4.27 -3.84 17.03
C LEU A 171 4.02 -3.75 18.54
N LYS A 172 2.83 -4.16 18.98
CA LYS A 172 2.44 -4.19 20.40
C LYS A 172 2.58 -5.58 21.02
N SER A 173 2.33 -6.62 20.24
CA SER A 173 2.43 -8.00 20.73
C SER A 173 2.73 -8.95 19.59
N GLU A 174 3.49 -9.98 19.91
CA GLU A 174 3.77 -11.11 19.05
C GLU A 174 3.65 -12.39 19.88
N LYS A 175 2.91 -13.36 19.35
CA LYS A 175 2.81 -14.70 19.92
C LYS A 175 3.17 -15.72 18.87
N THR A 176 4.39 -16.22 18.96
CA THR A 176 4.86 -17.35 18.16
C THR A 176 4.26 -18.65 18.69
N ASN A 177 4.07 -19.64 17.81
CA ASN A 177 3.45 -20.93 18.16
C ASN A 177 2.07 -20.77 18.83
N ALA A 178 1.30 -19.74 18.44
CA ALA A 178 -0.08 -19.60 18.90
C ALA A 178 -0.94 -20.77 18.38
N HIS A 179 -0.61 -21.24 17.18
CA HIS A 179 -1.17 -22.42 16.54
C HIS A 179 -0.05 -23.33 16.02
N SER A 180 -0.34 -24.61 15.85
CA SER A 180 0.58 -25.60 15.28
C SER A 180 0.70 -25.53 13.75
N GLY A 181 0.03 -24.56 13.12
CA GLY A 181 -0.03 -24.36 11.68
C GLY A 181 -0.82 -23.08 11.35
N ASP A 182 -1.22 -22.97 10.09
CA ASP A 182 -1.78 -21.78 9.46
C ASP A 182 -2.97 -21.16 10.21
N ILE A 183 -2.88 -19.85 10.46
CA ILE A 183 -3.99 -19.10 11.06
C ILE A 183 -4.91 -18.55 9.96
N ASN A 184 -5.93 -19.35 9.65
CA ASN A 184 -6.88 -19.08 8.57
C ASN A 184 -7.82 -17.89 8.83
N SER A 185 -8.03 -17.48 10.08
CA SER A 185 -8.92 -16.37 10.39
C SER A 185 -8.58 -15.72 11.72
N VAL A 186 -8.73 -14.41 11.78
CA VAL A 186 -8.72 -13.59 13.00
C VAL A 186 -9.87 -12.59 12.93
N ALA A 187 -10.42 -12.21 14.08
CA ALA A 187 -11.47 -11.22 14.19
C ALA A 187 -11.39 -10.54 15.55
N PHE A 188 -11.77 -9.26 15.59
CA PHE A 188 -12.04 -8.56 16.85
C PHE A 188 -13.53 -8.62 17.16
N SER A 189 -13.88 -8.63 18.44
CA SER A 189 -15.25 -8.38 18.86
C SER A 189 -15.65 -6.93 18.54
N PRO A 190 -16.93 -6.66 18.19
CA PRO A 190 -17.38 -5.29 17.90
C PRO A 190 -17.20 -4.32 19.07
N ASP A 191 -17.18 -4.83 20.31
CA ASP A 191 -16.95 -4.05 21.52
C ASP A 191 -15.47 -3.82 21.86
N GLY A 192 -14.55 -4.39 21.06
CA GLY A 192 -13.10 -4.23 21.24
C GLY A 192 -12.50 -4.97 22.43
N THR A 193 -13.28 -5.80 23.12
CA THR A 193 -12.82 -6.49 24.34
C THR A 193 -12.09 -7.81 24.07
N LYS A 194 -12.20 -8.38 22.87
CA LYS A 194 -11.65 -9.70 22.48
C LYS A 194 -11.13 -9.72 21.06
#